data_AF-A0A940SF78-F1
#
_entry.id   AF-A0A940SF78-F1
#
_cell.length_a   1.000
_cell.length_b   1.000
_cell.length_c   1.000
_cell.angle_alpha   90.00
_cell.angle_beta   90.00
_cell.angle_gamma   90.00
#
_symmetry.space_group_name_H-M   'P 1'
#
loop_
_entity.id
_entity.type
_entity.pdbx_description
1 polymer ?
#
loop_
_entity_poly.entity_id
_entity_poly.type
_entity_poly.pdbx_seq_one_letter_code
_entity_poly.pdbx_strand_id
1 'polypeptide(L)'
;MSAYIKQLNRMLETASVTQPQLQQRFQAWYNSLPEITRTRPFSMIEFERALGTQGKYISQMLLELGWQRRRRWSSQRQYHRFWVPPQPDL
;
A
#
# COMPACT_ATOMS: atom_id res chain seq x y z
N MET A 1 -11.09 38.41 6.91
CA MET A 1 -10.91 36.94 7.04
C MET A 1 -9.98 36.31 5.99
N SER A 2 -9.21 37.09 5.22
CA SER A 2 -8.29 36.55 4.18
C SER A 2 -6.87 36.25 4.69
N ALA A 3 -6.44 36.89 5.78
CA ALA A 3 -5.11 36.68 6.38
C ALA A 3 -4.96 35.27 6.98
N TYR A 4 -6.00 34.75 7.61
CA TYR A 4 -6.00 33.41 8.20
C TYR A 4 -5.89 32.31 7.13
N ILE A 5 -6.59 32.47 6.01
CA ILE A 5 -6.52 31.53 4.87
C ILE A 5 -5.11 31.54 4.25
N LYS A 6 -4.49 32.72 4.11
CA LYS A 6 -3.10 32.83 3.62
C LYS A 6 -2.10 32.16 4.58
N GLN A 7 -2.33 32.28 5.89
CA GLN A 7 -1.47 31.64 6.89
C GLN A 7 -1.61 30.11 6.87
N LEU A 8 -2.84 29.59 6.69
CA LEU A 8 -3.08 28.15 6.49
C LEU A 8 -2.41 27.63 5.22
N ASN A 9 -2.53 28.33 4.10
CA ASN A 9 -1.87 27.93 2.85
C ASN A 9 -0.34 27.95 2.98
N ARG A 10 0.22 28.92 3.69
CA ARG A 10 1.67 29.00 3.93
C ARG A 10 2.18 27.88 4.85
N MET A 11 1.35 27.45 5.80
CA MET A 11 1.62 26.27 6.64
C MET A 11 1.53 24.96 5.83
N LEU A 12 0.63 24.89 4.84
CA LEU A 12 0.56 23.72 3.93
C LEU A 12 1.75 23.67 2.95
N GLU A 13 2.21 24.81 2.42
CA GLU A 13 3.38 24.88 1.54
C GLU A 13 4.69 24.50 2.25
N THR A 14 4.83 24.88 3.53
CA THR A 14 5.99 24.51 4.37
C THR A 14 5.87 23.09 4.94
N ALA A 15 4.69 22.48 4.93
CA ALA A 15 4.46 21.07 5.22
C ALA A 15 4.69 20.15 4.01
N SER A 16 5.51 20.58 3.03
CA SER A 16 6.17 19.68 2.08
C SER A 16 7.30 18.90 2.76
N VAL A 17 7.04 18.37 3.97
CA VAL A 17 7.72 17.16 4.43
C VAL A 17 7.35 16.14 3.39
N THR A 18 8.33 15.84 2.52
CA THR A 18 8.22 14.88 1.43
C THR A 18 7.83 13.56 2.07
N GLN A 19 6.53 13.32 2.25
CA GLN A 19 6.06 12.03 2.71
C GLN A 19 6.66 11.05 1.72
N PRO A 20 7.48 10.08 2.17
CA PRO A 20 8.06 9.12 1.25
C PRO A 20 6.89 8.54 0.47
N GLN A 21 6.98 8.64 -0.86
CA GLN A 21 5.91 8.22 -1.75
C GLN A 21 5.47 6.82 -1.31
N LEU A 22 4.16 6.54 -1.29
CA LEU A 22 3.61 5.29 -0.77
C LEU A 22 4.39 4.05 -1.24
N GLN A 23 4.86 4.09 -2.49
CA GLN A 23 5.75 3.11 -3.12
C GLN A 23 7.09 2.91 -2.40
N GLN A 24 7.78 3.97 -1.99
CA GLN A 24 9.04 3.88 -1.23
C GLN A 24 8.83 3.23 0.14
N ARG A 25 7.76 3.62 0.85
CA ARG A 25 7.40 3.01 2.14
C ARG A 25 7.08 1.52 1.97
N PHE A 26 6.36 1.19 0.89
CA PHE A 26 6.06 -0.18 0.52
C PHE A 26 7.33 -0.98 0.21
N GLN A 27 8.23 -0.46 -0.62
CA GLN A 27 9.49 -1.13 -0.95
C GLN A 27 10.36 -1.34 0.30
N ALA A 28 10.48 -0.32 1.16
CA ALA A 28 11.24 -0.43 2.41
C ALA A 28 10.67 -1.51 3.33
N TRP A 29 9.35 -1.57 3.49
CA TRP A 29 8.68 -2.61 4.24
C TRP A 29 8.82 -3.99 3.59
N TYR A 30 8.62 -4.10 2.28
CA TYR A 30 8.71 -5.38 1.58
C TYR A 30 10.15 -5.94 1.60
N ASN A 31 11.15 -5.07 1.49
CA ASN A 31 12.56 -5.42 1.58
C ASN A 31 13.04 -5.71 3.01
N SER A 32 12.29 -5.32 4.05
CA SER A 32 12.59 -5.72 5.42
C SER A 32 12.00 -7.09 5.78
N LEU A 33 11.05 -7.60 4.99
CA LEU A 33 10.48 -8.93 5.18
C LEU A 33 11.48 -10.05 4.84
N PRO A 34 11.48 -11.18 5.58
CA PRO A 34 12.21 -12.38 5.20
C PRO A 34 11.81 -12.92 3.82
N GLU A 35 12.72 -13.59 3.13
CA GLU A 35 12.49 -14.09 1.77
C GLU A 35 11.30 -15.07 1.68
N ILE A 36 11.15 -15.93 2.68
CA ILE A 36 10.01 -16.86 2.82
C ILE A 36 8.67 -16.12 2.89
N THR A 37 8.61 -14.95 3.51
CA THR A 37 7.35 -14.21 3.61
C THR A 37 7.05 -13.42 2.34
N ARG A 38 8.05 -13.12 1.51
CA ARG A 38 7.85 -12.43 0.23
C ARG A 38 7.18 -13.28 -0.83
N THR A 39 7.21 -14.61 -0.73
CA THR A 39 6.59 -15.51 -1.71
C THR A 39 5.13 -15.83 -1.41
N ARG A 40 4.63 -15.46 -0.22
CA ARG A 40 3.25 -15.78 0.18
C ARG A 40 2.24 -14.77 -0.36
N PRO A 41 0.97 -15.14 -0.47
CA PRO A 41 -0.11 -14.19 -0.70
C PRO A 41 -0.36 -13.29 0.51
N PHE A 42 -0.62 -12.00 0.26
CA PHE A 42 -0.89 -11.00 1.31
C PHE A 42 -2.34 -10.54 1.29
N SER A 43 -2.91 -10.32 2.47
CA SER A 43 -4.22 -9.72 2.63
C SER A 43 -4.16 -8.19 2.54
N MET A 44 -5.28 -7.56 2.22
CA MET A 44 -5.33 -6.09 2.19
C MET A 44 -5.01 -5.47 3.54
N ILE A 45 -5.51 -6.10 4.61
CA ILE A 45 -5.37 -5.64 5.99
C ILE A 45 -3.89 -5.60 6.39
N GLU A 46 -3.08 -6.54 5.92
CA GLU A 46 -1.63 -6.53 6.19
C GLU A 46 -0.95 -5.30 5.58
N PHE A 47 -1.29 -4.93 4.35
CA PHE A 47 -0.75 -3.71 3.74
C PHE A 47 -1.25 -2.44 4.44
N GLU A 48 -2.53 -2.38 4.79
CA GLU A 48 -3.09 -1.22 5.51
C GLU A 48 -2.41 -1.03 6.87
N ARG A 49 -2.13 -2.11 7.59
CA ARG A 49 -1.38 -2.08 8.86
C ARG A 49 0.08 -1.68 8.66
N ALA A 50 0.74 -2.21 7.63
CA ALA A 50 2.14 -1.91 7.36
C ALA A 50 2.37 -0.47 6.88
N LEU A 51 1.48 0.03 6.01
CA LEU A 51 1.62 1.33 5.37
C LEU A 51 0.85 2.43 6.09
N GLY A 52 -0.01 2.10 7.05
CA GLY A 52 -0.88 3.06 7.74
C GLY A 52 -1.78 3.85 6.77
N THR A 53 -2.14 3.24 5.64
CA THR A 53 -2.85 3.91 4.54
C THR A 53 -4.07 3.09 4.13
N GLN A 54 -5.13 3.74 3.66
CA GLN A 54 -6.33 3.06 3.17
C GLN A 54 -6.06 2.23 1.92
N GLY A 55 -6.71 1.08 1.83
CA GLY A 55 -6.49 0.13 0.75
C GLY A 55 -6.80 0.64 -0.65
N LYS A 56 -7.63 1.67 -0.81
CA LYS A 56 -7.91 2.27 -2.12
C LYS A 56 -6.65 2.82 -2.80
N TYR A 57 -5.74 3.44 -2.04
CA TYR A 57 -4.49 3.99 -2.57
C TYR A 57 -3.44 2.90 -2.78
N ILE A 58 -3.43 1.90 -1.90
CA ILE A 58 -2.52 0.75 -1.99
C ILE A 58 -2.85 -0.10 -3.21
N SER A 59 -4.14 -0.31 -3.51
CA SER A 59 -4.58 -1.19 -4.61
C SER A 59 -4.08 -0.70 -5.97
N GLN A 60 -4.13 0.62 -6.21
CA GLN A 60 -3.63 1.19 -7.46
C GLN A 60 -2.12 1.00 -7.59
N MET A 61 -1.36 1.33 -6.55
CA MET A 61 0.09 1.14 -6.50
C MET A 61 0.49 -0.34 -6.69
N LEU A 62 -0.22 -1.28 -6.06
CA LEU A 62 0.05 -2.71 -6.20
C LEU A 62 -0.13 -3.17 -7.66
N LEU A 63 -1.19 -2.71 -8.34
CA LEU A 63 -1.41 -3.03 -9.75
C LEU A 63 -0.31 -2.47 -10.65
N GLU A 64 0.15 -1.23 -10.40
CA GLU A 64 1.27 -0.61 -11.12
C GLU A 64 2.59 -1.37 -10.91
N LEU A 65 2.78 -1.96 -9.73
CA LEU A 65 3.93 -2.81 -9.39
C LEU A 65 3.79 -4.25 -9.92
N GLY A 66 2.73 -4.58 -10.67
CA GLY A 66 2.51 -5.91 -11.24
C GLY A 66 1.94 -6.94 -10.27
N TRP A 67 1.47 -6.53 -9.08
CA TRP A 67 0.83 -7.45 -8.14
C TRP A 67 -0.55 -7.89 -8.65
N GLN A 68 -0.85 -9.17 -8.46
CA GLN A 68 -2.10 -9.75 -8.92
C GLN A 68 -3.10 -9.90 -7.78
N ARG A 69 -4.31 -9.37 -7.97
CA ARG A 69 -5.41 -9.60 -7.03
C ARG A 69 -6.12 -10.90 -7.35
N ARG A 70 -6.10 -11.85 -6.42
CA ARG A 70 -6.77 -13.15 -6.53
C ARG A 70 -7.87 -13.31 -5.48
N ARG A 71 -8.81 -14.22 -5.78
CA ARG A 71 -9.91 -14.61 -4.89
C ARG A 71 -9.84 -16.10 -4.66
N ARG A 72 -9.97 -16.54 -3.42
CA ARG A 72 -10.07 -17.95 -3.04
C ARG A 72 -11.38 -18.14 -2.31
N TRP A 73 -12.16 -19.10 -2.78
CA TRP A 73 -13.34 -19.57 -2.11
C TRP A 73 -12.91 -20.47 -0.95
N SER A 74 -13.34 -20.13 0.26
CA SER A 74 -13.28 -21.06 1.38
C SER A 74 -14.44 -22.05 1.26
N SER A 75 -14.25 -23.24 1.81
CA SER A 75 -15.28 -24.28 1.94
C SER A 75 -16.51 -23.80 2.74
N GLN A 76 -16.39 -22.71 3.51
CA GLN A 76 -17.48 -22.09 4.26
C GLN A 76 -18.27 -21.04 3.47
N ARG A 77 -18.20 -21.05 2.13
CA ARG A 77 -18.86 -20.08 1.22
C ARG A 77 -18.38 -18.62 1.36
N GLN A 78 -17.38 -18.34 2.19
CA GLN A 78 -16.73 -17.03 2.25
C GLN A 78 -15.63 -16.96 1.19
N TYR A 79 -15.52 -15.84 0.47
CA TYR A 79 -14.38 -15.60 -0.41
C TYR A 79 -13.37 -14.69 0.29
N HIS A 80 -12.08 -15.02 0.19
CA HIS A 80 -10.98 -14.17 0.64
C HIS A 80 -10.30 -13.53 -0.55
N ARG A 81 -10.02 -12.23 -0.44
CA ARG A 81 -9.26 -11.45 -1.43
C ARG A 81 -7.83 -11.33 -0.93
N PHE A 82 -6.88 -11.69 -1.78
CA PHE A 82 -5.45 -11.59 -1.49
C PHE A 82 -4.71 -11.07 -2.71
N TRP A 83 -3.53 -10.53 -2.45
CA TRP A 83 -2.59 -10.04 -3.43
C TRP A 83 -1.42 -10.99 -3.51
N VAL A 84 -1.09 -11.37 -4.74
CA VAL A 84 0.04 -12.23 -5.04
C VAL A 84 1.16 -11.34 -5.57
N PRO A 85 2.38 -11.46 -5.02
CA PRO A 85 3.54 -10.73 -5.53
C PRO A 85 3.78 -11.11 -6.99
N PRO A 86 4.30 -10.18 -7.82
CA PRO A 86 4.75 -10.53 -9.17
C PRO A 86 5.82 -11.62 -9.03
N GLN A 87 5.56 -12.79 -9.62
CA GLN A 87 6.60 -13.78 -9.76
C GLN A 87 7.54 -13.27 -10.86
N PRO A 88 8.87 -13.27 -10.66
CA PRO A 88 9.77 -13.12 -11.79
C PRO A 88 9.44 -14.28 -12.74
N ASP A 89 9.03 -13.95 -13.96
CA ASP A 89 8.84 -14.94 -15.02
C ASP A 89 10.10 -15.81 -15.08
N LEU A 90 9.92 -17.12 -14.90
CA LEU A 90 10.96 -18.14 -15.09
C LEU A 90 11.38 -18.18 -16.56
#